data_AF-A0A914LMT4-F1
#
_entry.id   AF-A0A914LMT4-F1
#
_cell.length_a   1.000
_cell.length_b   1.000
_cell.length_c   1.000
_cell.angle_alpha   90.00
_cell.angle_beta   90.00
_cell.angle_gamma   90.00
#
_symmetry.space_group_name_H-M   'P 1'
#
loop_
_entity.id
_entity.type
_entity.pdbx_description
1 polymer ?
#
loop_
_entity_poly.entity_id
_entity_poly.type
_entity_poly.pdbx_seq_one_letter_code
_entity_poly.pdbx_strand_id
1 'polypeptide(L)'
;MYGFRKHSGYYFWKGKYMSIVMELAGRNLNTYYDRNSLIIRRHDGNREIFSDERKVVLENILKCAAKALQQFHNFGVHNDIRSNNFVTLKEQDELEPLTSCKLIDFNLSKTIGQDNVTNDMER
;
A
#
# COMPACT_ATOMS: atom_id res chain seq x y z
N MET A 1 6.74 14.81 -29.06
CA MET A 1 7.35 14.49 -30.37
C MET A 1 8.75 13.96 -30.09
N TYR A 2 8.95 12.65 -30.23
CA TYR A 2 10.20 11.96 -29.86
C TYR A 2 11.17 12.01 -31.04
N GLY A 3 12.42 12.40 -30.80
CA GLY A 3 13.46 12.48 -31.82
C GLY A 3 14.58 11.49 -31.56
N PHE A 4 14.90 10.65 -32.55
CA PHE A 4 16.12 9.86 -32.58
C PHE A 4 17.28 10.77 -33.00
N ARG A 5 18.31 10.89 -32.15
CA ARG A 5 19.59 11.47 -32.57
C ARG A 5 20.59 10.35 -32.80
N LYS A 6 21.00 10.20 -34.06
CA LYS A 6 22.03 9.27 -34.51
C LYS A 6 23.41 9.88 -34.21
N HIS A 7 24.16 9.27 -33.31
CA HIS A 7 25.60 9.43 -33.24
C HIS A 7 26.23 8.03 -33.28
N SER A 8 27.16 7.84 -34.21
CA SER A 8 28.14 6.74 -34.21
C SER A 8 27.60 5.32 -33.94
N GLY A 9 26.57 4.87 -34.66
CA GLY A 9 26.23 3.44 -34.76
C GLY A 9 25.58 2.78 -33.54
N TYR A 10 25.36 3.49 -32.44
CA TYR A 10 24.71 2.95 -31.25
C TYR A 10 23.46 3.77 -30.89
N TYR A 11 22.32 3.10 -30.73
CA TYR A 11 21.13 3.69 -30.13
C TYR A 11 21.34 3.78 -28.62
N PHE A 12 21.70 4.97 -28.13
CA PHE A 12 21.82 5.22 -26.69
C PHE A 12 20.45 5.65 -26.14
N TRP A 13 19.81 4.78 -25.36
CA TRP A 13 18.61 5.16 -24.60
C TRP A 13 19.02 6.07 -23.43
N LYS A 14 18.78 7.39 -23.56
CA LYS A 14 18.76 8.28 -22.38
C LYS A 14 17.41 8.14 -21.67
N GLY A 15 17.23 7.06 -20.92
CA GLY A 15 16.06 6.90 -20.06
C GLY A 15 16.17 7.81 -18.83
N LYS A 16 15.28 8.80 -18.70
CA LYS A 16 15.17 9.70 -17.53
C LYS A 16 14.38 9.11 -16.35
N TYR A 17 13.76 7.95 -16.53
CA TYR A 17 12.80 7.38 -15.60
C TYR A 17 13.08 5.90 -15.35
N MET A 18 12.93 5.49 -14.10
CA MET A 18 12.86 4.09 -13.68
C MET A 18 11.39 3.72 -13.50
N SER A 19 10.97 2.62 -14.11
CA SER A 19 9.60 2.11 -13.99
C SER A 19 9.62 0.78 -13.23
N ILE A 20 8.79 0.67 -12.21
CA ILE A 20 8.57 -0.57 -11.47
C ILE A 20 7.15 -1.06 -11.81
N VAL A 21 7.05 -2.27 -12.35
CA VAL A 21 5.77 -2.91 -12.62
C VAL A 21 5.36 -3.73 -11.40
N MET A 22 4.17 -3.48 -10.88
CA MET A 22 3.61 -4.17 -9.73
C MET A 22 2.34 -4.93 -10.12
N GLU A 23 1.97 -5.94 -9.33
CA GLU A 23 0.68 -6.59 -9.46
C GLU A 23 -0.46 -5.57 -9.34
N LEU A 24 -1.48 -5.71 -10.19
CA LEU A 24 -2.65 -4.85 -10.13
C LEU A 24 -3.45 -5.14 -8.86
N ALA A 25 -3.43 -4.19 -7.91
CA ALA A 25 -4.19 -4.26 -6.67
C ALA A 25 -5.57 -3.57 -6.81
N GLY A 26 -6.36 -3.66 -5.73
CA GLY A 26 -7.60 -2.93 -5.59
C GLY A 26 -7.37 -1.49 -5.12
N ARG A 27 -8.26 -1.01 -4.26
CA ARG A 27 -8.24 0.38 -3.75
C ARG A 27 -7.37 0.45 -2.51
N ASN A 28 -6.86 1.63 -2.19
CA ASN A 28 -6.23 1.83 -0.88
C ASN A 28 -7.28 1.78 0.26
N LEU A 29 -6.83 1.53 1.49
CA LEU A 29 -7.74 1.37 2.63
C LEU A 29 -8.52 2.63 2.98
N ASN A 30 -8.01 3.83 2.66
CA ASN A 30 -8.74 5.08 2.84
C ASN A 30 -9.98 5.11 1.94
N THR A 31 -9.79 4.90 0.64
CA THR A 31 -10.88 4.86 -0.34
C THR A 31 -11.85 3.71 -0.07
N TYR A 32 -11.35 2.56 0.40
CA TYR A 32 -12.20 1.43 0.78
C TYR A 32 -13.12 1.79 1.97
N TYR A 33 -12.58 2.45 2.99
CA TYR A 33 -13.35 2.90 4.15
C TYR A 33 -14.41 3.94 3.76
N ASP A 34 -14.04 4.94 2.96
CA ASP A 34 -14.97 6.01 2.55
C ASP A 34 -16.19 5.44 1.81
N ARG A 35 -15.97 4.49 0.90
CA ARG A 35 -17.06 3.86 0.14
C ARG A 35 -17.95 2.99 1.02
N ASN A 36 -17.37 2.14 1.85
CA ASN A 36 -18.13 1.35 2.81
C ASN A 36 -18.96 2.24 3.73
N SER A 37 -18.36 3.33 4.23
CA SER A 37 -19.03 4.29 5.11
C SER A 37 -20.23 4.95 4.45
N LEU A 38 -20.20 5.20 3.13
CA LEU A 38 -21.35 5.70 2.38
C LEU A 38 -22.47 4.65 2.28
N ILE A 39 -22.14 3.39 2.03
CA ILE A 39 -23.11 2.29 1.89
C ILE A 39 -23.84 2.03 3.21
N ILE A 40 -23.10 2.00 4.32
CA ILE A 40 -23.64 1.64 5.65
C ILE A 40 -23.99 2.86 6.50
N ARG A 41 -24.09 4.04 5.88
CA ARG A 41 -24.42 5.30 6.56
C ARG A 41 -25.80 5.19 7.21
N ARG A 42 -25.88 5.54 8.50
CA ARG A 42 -27.13 5.60 9.24
C ARG A 42 -27.35 6.99 9.83
N HIS A 43 -28.62 7.36 9.93
CA HIS A 43 -29.06 8.63 10.48
C HIS A 43 -30.04 8.41 11.63
N ASP A 44 -29.89 9.21 12.68
CA ASP A 44 -30.88 9.39 13.75
C ASP A 44 -31.39 10.84 13.68
N GLY A 45 -32.59 11.01 13.13
CA GLY A 45 -33.10 12.31 12.69
C GLY A 45 -32.15 12.98 11.68
N ASN A 46 -31.66 14.17 12.02
CA ASN A 46 -30.73 14.96 11.18
C ASN A 46 -29.25 14.71 11.50
N ARG A 47 -28.93 13.75 12.38
CA ARG A 47 -27.55 13.44 12.79
C ARG A 47 -27.10 12.12 12.19
N GLU A 48 -25.91 12.11 11.63
CA GLU A 48 -25.25 10.86 11.25
C GLU A 48 -24.75 10.15 12.51
N ILE A 49 -25.01 8.85 12.59
CA ILE A 49 -24.57 8.02 13.71
C ILE A 49 -23.49 7.04 13.25
N PHE A 50 -22.54 6.77 14.15
CA PHE A 50 -21.55 5.73 13.94
C PHE A 50 -22.16 4.37 14.26
N SER A 51 -22.45 3.57 13.24
CA SER A 51 -23.15 2.29 13.39
C SER A 51 -22.22 1.13 13.72
N ASP A 52 -22.79 0.03 14.23
CA ASP A 52 -22.04 -1.21 14.50
C ASP A 52 -21.42 -1.78 13.21
N GLU A 53 -22.06 -1.62 12.06
CA GLU A 53 -21.51 -2.03 10.77
C GLU A 53 -20.22 -1.25 10.43
N ARG A 54 -20.18 0.07 10.70
CA ARG A 54 -18.95 0.86 10.52
C ARG A 54 -17.85 0.40 11.45
N LYS A 55 -18.19 0.03 12.68
CA LYS A 55 -17.24 -0.54 13.64
C LYS A 55 -16.62 -1.83 13.07
N VAL A 56 -17.44 -2.73 12.54
CA VAL A 56 -16.97 -3.99 11.93
C VAL A 56 -16.04 -3.73 10.73
N VAL A 57 -16.37 -2.76 9.87
CA VAL A 57 -15.50 -2.38 8.74
C VAL A 57 -14.14 -1.88 9.24
N LEU A 58 -14.11 -0.98 10.23
CA LEU A 58 -12.85 -0.50 10.83
C LEU A 58 -12.05 -1.64 11.48
N GLU A 59 -12.71 -2.53 12.22
CA GLU A 59 -12.04 -3.67 12.83
C GLU A 59 -11.37 -4.56 11.77
N ASN A 60 -12.03 -4.81 10.65
CA ASN A 60 -11.48 -5.62 9.57
C ASN A 60 -10.30 -4.92 8.87
N ILE A 61 -10.39 -3.60 8.65
CA ILE A 61 -9.27 -2.77 8.18
C ILE A 61 -8.05 -2.89 9.10
N LEU A 62 -8.25 -2.73 10.41
CA LEU A 62 -7.17 -2.80 11.40
C LEU A 62 -6.57 -4.21 11.49
N LYS A 63 -7.40 -5.26 11.55
CA LYS A 63 -6.95 -6.66 11.53
C LYS A 63 -6.12 -6.95 10.29
N CYS A 64 -6.56 -6.43 9.15
CA CYS A 64 -5.86 -6.61 7.89
C CYS A 64 -4.49 -5.94 7.87
N ALA A 65 -4.43 -4.64 8.20
CA ALA A 65 -3.19 -3.89 8.24
C ALA A 65 -2.20 -4.49 9.24
N ALA A 66 -2.68 -4.91 10.42
CA ALA A 66 -1.87 -5.57 11.42
C ALA A 66 -1.26 -6.89 10.92
N LYS A 67 -2.04 -7.73 10.21
CA LYS A 67 -1.52 -8.97 9.60
C LYS A 67 -0.45 -8.70 8.55
N ALA A 68 -0.67 -7.72 7.67
CA ALA A 68 0.31 -7.36 6.64
C ALA A 68 1.62 -6.84 7.26
N LEU A 69 1.53 -5.99 8.29
CA LEU A 69 2.69 -5.50 9.03
C LEU A 69 3.40 -6.62 9.79
N GLN A 70 2.66 -7.49 10.47
CA GLN A 70 3.22 -8.64 11.19
C GLN A 70 4.04 -9.53 10.25
N GLN A 71 3.55 -9.79 9.03
CA GLN A 71 4.28 -10.56 8.03
C GLN A 71 5.58 -9.86 7.62
N PHE A 72 5.53 -8.55 7.38
CA PHE A 72 6.70 -7.78 6.97
C PHE A 72 7.74 -7.60 8.08
N HIS A 73 7.31 -7.52 9.34
CA HIS A 73 8.18 -7.37 10.51
C HIS A 73 9.14 -8.54 10.75
N ASN A 74 8.94 -9.67 10.06
CA ASN A 74 9.93 -10.75 10.05
C ASN A 74 11.19 -10.40 9.24
N PHE A 75 11.12 -9.38 8.38
CA PHE A 75 12.16 -9.01 7.43
C PHE A 75 12.61 -7.55 7.56
N GLY A 76 11.74 -6.66 8.02
CA GLY A 76 12.01 -5.22 8.03
C GLY A 76 10.96 -4.38 8.76
N VAL A 77 11.20 -3.07 8.77
CA VAL A 77 10.31 -2.05 9.32
C VAL A 77 9.93 -1.09 8.20
N HIS A 78 8.63 -0.82 8.01
CA HIS A 78 8.14 -0.08 6.84
C HIS A 78 8.46 1.43 6.87
N ASN A 79 8.45 2.03 8.05
CA ASN A 79 8.63 3.46 8.35
C ASN A 79 7.64 4.45 7.71
N ASP A 80 6.77 4.03 6.80
CA ASP A 80 5.68 4.86 6.24
C ASP A 80 4.31 4.17 6.37
N ILE A 81 3.81 4.05 7.59
CA ILE A 81 2.55 3.37 7.89
C ILE A 81 1.41 4.38 7.78
N ARG A 82 0.63 4.29 6.70
CA ARG A 82 -0.55 5.13 6.44
C ARG A 82 -1.56 4.38 5.58
N SER A 83 -2.84 4.73 5.68
CA SER A 83 -3.94 4.04 4.99
C SER A 83 -3.76 3.93 3.47
N ASN A 84 -3.06 4.88 2.85
CA ASN A 84 -2.77 4.87 1.41
C ASN A 84 -1.75 3.81 0.98
N ASN A 85 -0.90 3.34 1.90
CA ASN A 85 0.13 2.35 1.64
C ASN A 85 -0.36 0.92 1.90
N PHE A 86 -1.66 0.75 2.14
CA PHE A 86 -2.31 -0.54 2.17
C PHE A 86 -3.39 -0.58 1.10
N VAL A 87 -3.42 -1.65 0.32
CA VAL A 87 -4.38 -1.84 -0.77
C VAL A 87 -5.15 -3.14 -0.63
N THR A 88 -6.43 -3.12 -1.00
CA THR A 88 -7.25 -4.32 -1.06
C THR A 88 -6.81 -5.23 -2.21
N LEU A 89 -7.31 -6.47 -2.22
CA LEU A 89 -7.21 -7.31 -3.39
C LEU A 89 -8.01 -6.70 -4.56
N LYS A 90 -7.62 -7.02 -5.79
CA LYS A 90 -8.24 -6.50 -7.02
C LYS A 90 -9.74 -6.78 -7.09
N GLU A 91 -10.15 -7.96 -6.64
CA GLU A 91 -11.53 -8.46 -6.70
C GLU A 91 -12.26 -8.34 -5.36
N GLN A 92 -11.76 -7.51 -4.44
CA GLN A 92 -12.44 -7.28 -3.15
C GLN A 92 -13.80 -6.60 -3.38
N ASP A 93 -14.87 -7.29 -2.99
CA ASP A 93 -16.23 -6.74 -2.90
C ASP A 93 -16.36 -5.81 -1.67
N GLU A 94 -17.11 -4.72 -1.81
CA GLU A 94 -17.41 -3.78 -0.72
C GLU A 94 -18.48 -4.33 0.22
N LEU A 95 -19.29 -5.29 -0.22
CA LEU A 95 -20.32 -5.93 0.61
C LEU A 95 -19.76 -7.08 1.46
N GLU A 96 -18.60 -7.60 1.08
CA GLU A 96 -17.94 -8.68 1.79
C GLU A 96 -16.90 -8.14 2.80
N PRO A 97 -16.76 -8.78 3.98
CA PRO A 97 -15.74 -8.39 4.94
C PRO A 97 -14.33 -8.40 4.34
N LEU A 98 -13.53 -7.36 4.63
CA LEU A 98 -12.13 -7.33 4.25
C LEU A 98 -11.35 -8.41 5.03
N THR A 99 -10.88 -9.43 4.32
CA THR A 99 -10.11 -10.54 4.93
C THR A 99 -8.60 -10.36 4.79
N SER A 100 -8.15 -9.66 3.75
CA SER A 100 -6.74 -9.47 3.41
C SER A 100 -6.48 -8.20 2.58
N CYS A 101 -5.25 -7.72 2.63
CA CYS A 101 -4.76 -6.48 2.03
C CYS A 101 -3.24 -6.59 1.90
N LYS A 102 -2.67 -5.76 1.03
CA LYS A 102 -1.25 -5.75 0.71
C LYS A 102 -0.64 -4.45 1.20
N LEU A 103 0.52 -4.56 1.84
CA LEU A 103 1.39 -3.42 2.13
C LEU A 103 2.18 -3.08 0.86
N ILE A 104 2.26 -1.79 0.53
CA ILE A 104 2.96 -1.26 -0.64
C ILE A 104 3.78 -0.02 -0.25
N ASP A 105 4.57 0.51 -1.18
CA ASP A 105 5.41 1.70 -0.99
C ASP A 105 6.55 1.51 0.03
N PHE A 106 7.42 0.53 -0.27
CA PHE A 106 8.55 0.15 0.58
C PHE A 106 9.76 1.11 0.50
N ASN A 107 9.62 2.31 -0.08
CA ASN A 107 10.74 3.22 -0.36
C ASN A 107 11.48 3.67 0.91
N LEU A 108 10.78 3.75 2.04
CA LEU A 108 11.35 4.13 3.34
C LEU A 108 11.59 2.93 4.27
N SER A 109 11.35 1.72 3.76
CA SER A 109 11.52 0.50 4.55
C SER A 109 13.00 0.23 4.86
N LYS A 110 13.26 -0.36 6.01
CA LYS A 110 14.58 -0.84 6.43
C LYS A 110 14.53 -2.33 6.69
N THR A 111 15.50 -3.09 6.18
CA THR A 111 15.57 -4.53 6.47
C THR A 111 16.31 -4.76 7.79
N ILE A 112 15.91 -5.81 8.51
CA ILE A 112 16.59 -6.24 9.73
C ILE A 112 17.97 -6.80 9.31
N GLY A 113 19.05 -6.34 9.96
CA GLY A 113 20.42 -6.81 9.70
C GLY A 113 21.25 -5.96 8.74
N GLN A 114 20.73 -4.84 8.22
CA GLN A 114 21.49 -3.91 7.36
C GLN A 114 22.59 -3.11 8.10
N ASP A 115 22.60 -3.10 9.44
CA ASP A 115 23.55 -2.32 10.22
C ASP A 115 24.96 -2.96 10.35
N ASN A 116 25.17 -4.18 9.85
CA ASN A 116 26.43 -4.94 10.07
C ASN A 116 27.36 -5.06 8.85
N VAL A 117 27.05 -4.50 7.68
CA VAL A 117 27.83 -4.78 6.45
C VAL A 117 28.88 -3.70 6.12
N THR A 118 28.91 -2.57 6.83
CA THR A 118 29.81 -1.45 6.48
C THR A 118 31.09 -1.33 7.31
N ASN A 119 31.29 -2.13 8.38
CA ASN A 119 32.46 -1.97 9.26
C ASN A 119 33.60 -2.99 9.06
N ASP A 120 33.44 -3.99 8.18
CA ASP A 120 34.44 -5.07 8.02
C ASP A 120 35.31 -4.95 6.74
N MET A 121 35.20 -3.84 5.98
CA MET A 121 36.06 -3.60 4.80
C MET A 121 37.19 -2.60 5.02
N GLU A 122 37.39 -2.09 6.24
CA GLU A 122 38.45 -1.11 6.57
C GLU A 122 39.41 -1.58 7.69
N ARG A 123 39.66 -2.89 7.82
CA ARG A 123 40.74 -3.40 8.69
C ARG A 123 41.73 -4.29 7.95
#